data_AF-A0A7H0LLV2-F1
#
_entry.id   AF-A0A7H0LLV2-F1
#
_cell.length_a   1.000
_cell.length_b   1.000
_cell.length_c   1.000
_cell.angle_alpha   90.00
_cell.angle_beta   90.00
_cell.angle_gamma   90.00
#
_symmetry.space_group_name_H-M   'P 1'
#
loop_
_entity.id
_entity.type
_entity.pdbx_description
1 polymer ?
#
loop_
_entity_poly.entity_id
_entity_poly.type
_entity_poly.pdbx_seq_one_letter_code
_entity_poly.pdbx_strand_id
1 'polypeptide(L)' 'MATLAMIMFVGLFAFGGQYFGWSDPAGRVQLALFSAFVFGIICGFRVKG' A
#
# COMPACT_ATOMS: atom_id res chain seq x y z
N MET A 1 10.23 -3.75 12.28
CA MET A 1 9.18 -4.25 11.35
C MET A 1 8.43 -3.14 10.64
N ALA A 2 7.96 -2.08 11.32
CA ALA A 2 7.19 -1.00 10.68
C ALA A 2 7.92 -0.25 9.55
N THR A 3 9.21 0.10 9.75
CA THR A 3 10.02 0.79 8.74
C THR A 3 10.18 -0.02 7.44
N LEU A 4 10.34 -1.33 7.56
CA LEU A 4 10.53 -2.24 6.43
C LEU A 4 9.23 -2.41 5.63
N ALA A 5 8.08 -2.47 6.33
CA ALA A 5 6.76 -2.45 5.70
C ALA A 5 6.48 -1.13 4.96
N MET A 6 6.94 0.00 5.50
CA MET A 6 6.82 1.31 4.85
C MET A 6 7.63 1.38 3.54
N ILE A 7 8.87 0.90 3.54
CA ILE A 7 9.74 0.88 2.35
C ILE A 7 9.14 -0.03 1.27
N MET A 8 8.64 -1.21 1.65
CA MET A 8 7.97 -2.14 0.73
C MET A 8 6.69 -1.54 0.12
N PHE A 9 5.90 -0.81 0.93
CA PHE A 9 4.71 -0.13 0.44
C PHE A 9 5.05 0.99 -0.56
N VAL A 10 6.02 1.84 -0.25
CA VAL A 10 6.45 2.92 -1.17
C VAL A 10 6.97 2.35 -2.48
N GLY A 11 7.75 1.27 -2.44
CA GLY A 11 8.23 0.57 -3.65
C GLY A 11 7.07 0.04 -4.51
N LEU A 12 6.08 -0.62 -3.91
CA LEU A 12 4.92 -1.14 -4.62
C LEU A 12 4.00 -0.01 -5.13
N PHE A 13 3.86 1.08 -4.36
CA PHE A 13 2.97 2.19 -4.68
C PHE A 13 3.53 3.10 -5.80
N ALA A 14 4.85 3.30 -5.84
CA ALA A 14 5.52 4.14 -6.84
C ALA A 14 5.90 3.36 -8.11
N PHE A 15 6.36 2.12 -7.97
CA PHE A 15 6.86 1.30 -9.09
C PHE A 15 5.93 0.15 -9.49
N GLY A 16 4.91 -0.18 -8.70
CA GLY A 16 4.01 -1.30 -8.97
C GLY A 16 3.29 -1.15 -10.31
N GLY A 17 2.79 0.04 -10.65
CA GLY A 17 2.14 0.26 -11.94
C GLY A 17 3.02 -0.10 -13.15
N GLN A 18 4.31 0.25 -13.10
CA GLN A 18 5.27 -0.06 -14.16
C GLN A 18 5.71 -1.52 -14.16
N TYR A 19 5.93 -2.12 -12.99
CA TYR A 19 6.45 -3.50 -12.88
C TYR A 19 5.44 -4.55 -13.33
N PHE A 20 4.17 -4.19 -13.26
CA PHE A 20 3.10 -5.15 -13.06
C PHE A 20 1.96 -4.82 -14.07
N GLY A 21 2.11 -3.72 -14.81
CA GLY A 21 1.42 -3.44 -16.08
C GLY A 21 -0.01 -2.89 -15.95
N TRP A 22 -0.39 -2.45 -14.76
CA TRP A 22 -1.74 -2.00 -14.42
C TRP A 22 -1.92 -0.61 -15.03
N SER A 23 -2.87 -0.49 -15.96
CA SER A 23 -3.27 0.81 -16.46
C SER A 23 -4.29 1.41 -15.49
N ASP A 24 -3.87 2.46 -14.77
CA ASP A 24 -4.70 3.19 -13.81
C ASP A 24 -5.10 4.57 -14.34
N PRO A 25 -5.97 4.66 -15.35
CA PRO A 25 -6.37 5.94 -15.94
C PRO A 25 -7.15 6.84 -14.96
N ALA A 26 -7.70 6.27 -13.89
CA ALA A 26 -8.43 7.00 -12.83
C ALA A 26 -7.78 6.86 -11.43
N GLY A 27 -6.59 6.27 -11.33
CA GLY A 27 -5.86 6.12 -10.05
C GLY A 27 -6.56 5.25 -8.99
N ARG A 28 -7.49 4.37 -9.39
CA ARG A 28 -8.34 3.59 -8.48
C ARG A 28 -7.55 2.50 -7.75
N VAL A 29 -6.62 1.83 -8.42
CA VAL A 29 -5.78 0.80 -7.79
C VAL A 29 -4.79 1.44 -6.83
N GLN A 30 -4.25 2.61 -7.18
CA GLN A 30 -3.36 3.34 -6.29
C GLN A 30 -4.10 3.76 -5.01
N LEU A 31 -5.33 4.29 -5.11
CA LEU A 31 -6.18 4.58 -3.95
C LEU A 31 -6.54 3.32 -3.13
N ALA A 32 -6.81 2.19 -3.80
CA ALA A 32 -7.08 0.92 -3.14
C ALA A 32 -5.87 0.38 -2.37
N LEU A 33 -4.67 0.44 -2.96
CA LEU A 33 -3.41 0.07 -2.30
C LEU A 33 -3.15 0.95 -1.07
N PHE A 34 -3.33 2.27 -1.20
CA PHE A 34 -3.18 3.20 -0.09
C PHE A 34 -4.13 2.91 1.05
N SER A 35 -5.42 2.76 0.76
CA SER A 35 -6.44 2.48 1.76
C SER A 35 -6.21 1.13 2.45
N ALA A 36 -5.87 0.08 1.71
CA ALA A 36 -5.54 -1.23 2.26
C ALA A 36 -4.34 -1.17 3.22
N PHE A 37 -3.31 -0.39 2.90
CA PHE A 37 -2.14 -0.22 3.77
C PHE A 37 -2.48 0.52 5.07
N VAL A 38 -3.23 1.62 4.98
CA VAL A 38 -3.67 2.40 6.16
C VAL A 38 -4.58 1.55 7.06
N PHE A 39 -5.57 0.84 6.50
CA PHE A 39 -6.42 -0.05 7.28
C PHE A 39 -5.63 -1.20 7.92
N GLY A 40 -4.64 -1.76 7.21
CA GLY A 40 -3.74 -2.77 7.76
C GLY A 40 -2.98 -2.28 9.00
N ILE A 41 -2.49 -1.03 8.98
CA ILE A 41 -1.83 -0.41 10.13
C ILE A 41 -2.82 -0.20 11.30
N ILE A 42 -4.01 0.33 11.02
CA ILE A 42 -5.05 0.58 12.05
C ILE A 42 -5.49 -0.73 12.71
N CYS A 43 -5.78 -1.77 11.92
CA CYS A 43 -6.12 -3.09 12.45
C CYS A 43 -4.96 -3.71 13.24
N GLY A 44 -3.72 -3.55 12.75
CA GLY A 44 -2.52 -4.03 13.43
C GLY A 44 -2.27 -3.35 14.79
N PHE A 45 -2.63 -2.07 14.93
CA PHE A 45 -2.59 -1.38 16.22
C PHE A 45 -3.68 -1.86 17.18
N ARG A 46 -4.89 -2.14 16.67
CA ARG A 46 -6.00 -2.64 17.50
C ARG A 46 -5.76 -4.04 18.07
N VAL A 47 -5.01 -4.90 17.37
CA VAL A 47 -4.69 -6.27 17.82
C VAL A 47 -3.61 -6.30 18.91
N LYS A 48 -2.86 -5.20 19.10
CA LYS A 48 -1.77 -5.09 20.09
C LYS A 48 -2.18 -4.44 21.41
N GLY A 49 -3.42 -3.96 21.50
CA GLY A 49 -4.01 -3.41 22.73
C GLY A 49 -4.74 -4.45 23.57
#